data_AF-A0AA38X2K3-F1
#
_entry.id   AF-A0AA38X2K3-F1
#
_cell.length_a   1.000
_cell.length_b   1.000
_cell.length_c   1.000
_cell.angle_alpha   90.00
_cell.angle_beta   90.00
_cell.angle_gamma   90.00
#
_symmetry.space_group_name_H-M   'P 1'
#
loop_
_entity.id
_entity.type
_entity.pdbx_description
1 polymer ?
#
loop_
_entity_poly.entity_id
_entity_poly.type
_entity_poly.pdbx_seq_one_letter_code
_entity_poly.pdbx_strand_id
1 'polypeptide(L)'
;MDAPLTQQSRPDSFEPKITQLYLHLFNVLPNEDADDAVPSEGFWRELFLLKSDKQRLYDILEPMTASDLVHMQSQMQLFFRRAITEAGSGMSPRNENALDNLTSFLSAVFEKKYTNPNTDVIELLAGLNAIDGLMSDLVHNLEAIIRQSKEASLRMKAVETVLALVSGGFQTSLVTYFTHRDLFPALMKYVHDVQDSSINGPRAFVLIGILSSYNKFEAQNVYQNRLEDFVNEDTIQLLVHNSAHACAAIRNQYVDIQDDYPAPWTLNSTLTMVGLRALTSDAQKPAPPTEEEAKTLFSALPQQDAACILSLYSFVQANNLFAACLLNLPTTKDDESPFSAFLSMASYISHHAYRGPRQSTYAILSLLIVRIMVEDSVLVKRICSTDSKTTFRLCRQRPPHLPLVTSARVPATAILDICTDILSHNLRKRLDVHLYSLALGIILRIITHLEQTKTRLQHHWAYIWGSLLSLLRFLTQYADDVKYLRDLREDLCSTLTSLTAFCLSRGDGFLPDPASFDDFFYKLIEANDVLHKFNQEYCEEGVRPDKLTRSVGALLSVSSHYHDLLKAQHGKKTHQSPAAIQKVIKEGYETLNLEADEGFGQWEAWRESTRKAELKKMIRVVVEDSRLLSLR
;
A
#
# COMPACT_ATOMS: atom_id res chain seq x y z
N MET A 1 59.45 -44.45 6.65
CA MET A 1 59.17 -43.50 5.55
C MET A 1 57.67 -43.33 5.53
N ASP A 2 57.24 -42.17 6.01
CA ASP A 2 55.90 -41.91 6.53
C ASP A 2 54.85 -41.82 5.43
N ALA A 3 53.66 -42.36 5.73
CA ALA A 3 52.49 -42.33 4.87
C ALA A 3 51.91 -40.90 4.79
N PRO A 4 51.55 -40.37 3.60
CA PRO A 4 51.11 -39.00 3.41
C PRO A 4 49.58 -38.87 3.59
N LEU A 5 49.05 -39.37 4.70
CA LEU A 5 47.62 -39.27 5.02
C LEU A 5 47.47 -38.76 6.45
N THR A 6 47.65 -37.45 6.63
CA THR A 6 47.18 -36.76 7.83
C THR A 6 45.66 -36.81 7.84
N GLN A 7 45.11 -37.63 8.73
CA GLN A 7 43.69 -37.68 9.01
C GLN A 7 43.28 -36.34 9.61
N GLN A 8 42.65 -35.47 8.81
CA GLN A 8 42.07 -34.23 9.32
C GLN A 8 41.02 -34.58 10.38
N SER A 9 41.17 -34.04 11.58
CA SER A 9 40.20 -34.17 12.66
C SER A 9 38.83 -33.70 12.17
N ARG A 10 37.78 -34.50 12.38
CA ARG A 10 36.41 -34.11 12.04
C ARG A 10 36.08 -32.81 12.78
N PRO A 11 35.66 -31.73 12.09
CA PRO A 11 35.22 -30.52 12.76
C PRO A 11 33.94 -30.80 13.58
N ASP A 12 33.81 -30.14 14.73
CA ASP A 12 32.69 -30.31 15.68
C ASP A 12 31.35 -29.80 15.14
N SER A 13 31.34 -29.12 13.99
CA SER A 13 30.14 -28.83 13.20
C SER A 13 30.46 -28.86 11.70
N PHE A 14 29.55 -29.41 10.89
CA PHE A 14 29.67 -29.39 9.43
C PHE A 14 29.11 -28.07 8.89
N GLU A 15 29.95 -27.04 8.80
CA GLU A 15 29.58 -25.81 8.11
C GLU A 15 29.79 -25.95 6.59
N PRO A 16 28.89 -25.42 5.74
CA PRO A 16 29.09 -25.38 4.31
C PRO A 16 30.41 -24.67 3.96
N LYS A 17 31.16 -25.22 3.00
CA LYS A 17 32.45 -24.64 2.57
C LYS A 17 32.31 -23.18 2.12
N ILE A 18 31.17 -22.82 1.51
CA ILE A 18 30.88 -21.43 1.11
C ILE A 18 30.86 -20.47 2.30
N THR A 19 30.32 -20.89 3.45
CA THR A 19 30.31 -20.11 4.68
C THR A 19 31.72 -19.85 5.19
N GLN A 20 32.59 -20.88 5.13
CA GLN A 20 34.00 -20.72 5.50
C GLN A 20 34.73 -19.74 4.58
N LEU A 21 34.41 -19.72 3.28
CA LEU A 21 34.98 -18.75 2.34
C LEU A 21 34.49 -17.33 2.60
N TYR A 22 33.22 -17.12 2.98
CA TYR A 22 32.72 -15.81 3.39
C TYR A 22 33.41 -15.33 4.68
N LEU A 23 33.55 -16.21 5.68
CA LEU A 23 34.25 -15.90 6.93
C LEU A 23 35.74 -15.59 6.65
N HIS A 24 36.38 -16.32 5.76
CA HIS A 24 37.76 -16.06 5.37
C HIS A 24 37.91 -14.69 4.68
N LEU A 25 36.92 -14.28 3.89
CA LEU A 25 36.94 -12.98 3.21
C LEU A 25 36.63 -11.80 4.14
N PHE A 26 35.70 -11.97 5.10
CA PHE A 26 35.15 -10.86 5.90
C PHE A 26 35.49 -10.89 7.40
N ASN A 27 35.86 -12.03 7.98
CA ASN A 27 36.07 -12.19 9.44
C ASN A 27 37.51 -12.57 9.85
N VAL A 28 38.35 -13.10 8.96
CA VAL A 28 39.69 -13.64 9.33
C VAL A 28 40.83 -12.62 9.23
N LEU A 29 40.66 -11.49 8.52
CA LEU A 29 41.73 -10.49 8.35
C LEU A 29 41.81 -9.31 9.34
N PRO A 30 40.93 -9.10 10.35
CA PRO A 30 41.18 -8.01 11.32
C PRO A 30 42.36 -8.25 12.27
N ASN A 31 42.83 -9.49 12.44
CA ASN A 31 43.69 -9.89 13.58
C ASN A 31 45.03 -10.55 13.21
N GLU A 32 45.38 -10.71 11.94
CA GLU A 32 46.74 -11.08 11.53
C GLU A 32 47.31 -9.95 10.70
N ASP A 33 48.57 -9.58 10.97
CA ASP A 33 49.37 -8.52 10.32
C ASP A 33 49.58 -8.79 8.81
N ALA A 34 48.51 -8.87 8.04
CA ALA A 34 48.47 -9.10 6.61
C ALA A 34 47.79 -7.91 5.92
N ASP A 35 48.44 -6.75 6.00
CA ASP A 35 48.29 -5.71 5.00
C ASP A 35 48.39 -6.39 3.59
N ASP A 36 47.33 -6.28 2.79
CA ASP A 36 47.29 -6.58 1.34
C ASP A 36 47.35 -8.04 0.84
N ALA A 37 46.76 -9.02 1.54
CA ALA A 37 46.56 -10.35 0.93
C ALA A 37 45.34 -10.39 -0.01
N VAL A 38 45.50 -9.93 -1.26
CA VAL A 38 44.52 -10.17 -2.35
C VAL A 38 44.27 -11.69 -2.45
N PRO A 39 43.03 -12.19 -2.29
CA PRO A 39 42.74 -13.61 -2.40
C PRO A 39 43.14 -14.16 -3.78
N SER A 40 43.73 -15.35 -3.80
CA SER A 40 44.22 -15.99 -5.03
C SER A 40 43.09 -16.24 -6.06
N GLU A 41 43.44 -16.36 -7.35
CA GLU A 41 42.47 -16.75 -8.39
C GLU A 41 41.76 -18.09 -8.10
N GLY A 42 42.43 -19.01 -7.38
CA GLY A 42 41.83 -20.27 -6.95
C GLY A 42 40.68 -20.05 -5.96
N PHE A 43 40.83 -19.10 -5.03
CA PHE A 43 39.80 -18.73 -4.06
C PHE A 43 38.55 -18.20 -4.75
N TRP A 44 38.68 -17.24 -5.68
CA TRP A 44 37.55 -16.66 -6.39
C TRP A 44 36.80 -17.68 -7.24
N ARG A 45 37.54 -18.55 -7.94
CA ARG A 45 36.93 -19.63 -8.72
C ARG A 45 36.12 -20.55 -7.83
N GLU A 46 36.65 -20.91 -6.66
CA GLU A 46 35.94 -21.78 -5.72
C GLU A 46 34.69 -21.09 -5.14
N LEU A 47 34.80 -19.83 -4.73
CA LEU A 47 33.70 -19.04 -4.17
C LEU A 47 32.48 -18.99 -5.10
N PHE A 48 32.68 -18.69 -6.38
CA PHE A 48 31.58 -18.57 -7.34
C PHE A 48 31.13 -19.91 -7.94
N LEU A 49 31.94 -20.98 -7.84
CA LEU A 49 31.52 -22.33 -8.23
C LEU A 49 30.57 -22.97 -7.23
N LEU A 50 30.74 -22.68 -5.93
CA LEU A 50 29.89 -23.22 -4.87
C LEU A 50 28.52 -22.53 -4.85
N LYS A 51 27.48 -23.28 -4.47
CA LYS A 51 26.13 -22.74 -4.29
C LYS A 51 26.15 -21.64 -3.23
N SER A 52 25.70 -20.45 -3.62
CA SER A 52 25.63 -19.28 -2.73
C SER A 52 24.58 -19.45 -1.62
N ASP A 53 24.92 -18.96 -0.43
CA ASP A 53 23.99 -18.87 0.70
C ASP A 53 23.77 -17.39 1.04
N LYS A 54 22.66 -16.84 0.50
CA LYS A 54 22.31 -15.42 0.63
C LYS A 54 22.13 -15.00 2.09
N GLN A 55 21.46 -15.83 2.89
CA GLN A 55 21.14 -15.51 4.28
C GLN A 55 22.41 -15.50 5.10
N ARG A 56 23.28 -16.51 4.94
CA ARG A 56 24.54 -16.55 5.70
C ARG A 56 25.48 -15.41 5.37
N LEU A 57 25.60 -15.02 4.11
CA LEU A 57 26.41 -13.85 3.74
C LEU A 57 25.86 -12.56 4.37
N TYR A 58 24.53 -12.42 4.40
CA TYR A 58 23.87 -11.29 5.05
C TYR A 58 24.10 -11.31 6.57
N ASP A 59 23.89 -12.46 7.24
CA ASP A 59 24.08 -12.62 8.69
C ASP A 59 25.53 -12.35 9.14
N ILE A 60 26.53 -12.58 8.27
CA ILE A 60 27.93 -12.26 8.54
C ILE A 60 28.15 -10.74 8.53
N LEU A 61 27.52 -10.03 7.61
CA LEU A 61 27.69 -8.59 7.41
C LEU A 61 26.73 -7.75 8.28
N GLU A 62 25.57 -8.29 8.66
CA GLU A 62 24.55 -7.64 9.51
C GLU A 62 25.08 -7.09 10.85
N PRO A 63 25.90 -7.81 11.63
CA PRO A 63 26.39 -7.30 12.92
C PRO A 63 27.43 -6.18 12.77
N MET A 64 28.04 -6.02 11.59
CA MET A 64 29.09 -5.03 11.37
C MET A 64 28.54 -3.61 11.26
N THR A 65 29.23 -2.62 11.79
CA THR A 65 28.85 -1.20 11.66
C THR A 65 29.33 -0.59 10.34
N ALA A 66 28.79 0.57 9.96
CA ALA A 66 29.23 1.29 8.77
C ALA A 66 30.74 1.60 8.81
N SER A 67 31.28 1.94 9.99
CA SER A 67 32.71 2.16 10.17
C SER A 67 33.51 0.89 9.93
N ASP A 68 33.08 -0.26 10.44
CA ASP A 68 33.80 -1.52 10.27
C ASP A 68 33.90 -1.91 8.79
N LEU A 69 32.81 -1.71 8.03
CA LEU A 69 32.81 -1.94 6.58
C LEU A 69 33.82 -1.04 5.86
N VAL A 70 33.92 0.24 6.24
CA VAL A 70 34.90 1.18 5.67
C VAL A 70 36.34 0.76 5.99
N HIS A 71 36.61 0.19 7.17
CA HIS A 71 37.93 -0.33 7.50
C HIS A 71 38.33 -1.51 6.60
N MET A 72 37.34 -2.27 6.10
CA MET A 72 37.54 -3.39 5.15
C MET A 72 37.30 -2.98 3.70
N GLN A 73 37.44 -1.69 3.35
CA GLN A 73 37.13 -1.20 2.01
C GLN A 73 37.83 -1.95 0.87
N SER A 74 39.07 -2.41 1.06
CA SER A 74 39.82 -3.12 0.01
C SER A 74 39.18 -4.48 -0.31
N GLN A 75 38.75 -5.23 0.70
CA GLN A 75 38.05 -6.51 0.53
C GLN A 75 36.66 -6.30 -0.09
N MET A 76 35.93 -5.26 0.33
CA MET A 76 34.60 -4.92 -0.18
C MET A 76 34.65 -4.56 -1.66
N GLN A 77 35.59 -3.69 -2.06
CA GLN A 77 35.82 -3.28 -3.44
C GLN A 77 36.23 -4.46 -4.33
N LEU A 78 37.12 -5.33 -3.83
CA LEU A 78 37.59 -6.49 -4.58
C LEU A 78 36.46 -7.52 -4.80
N PHE A 79 35.68 -7.80 -3.76
CA PHE A 79 34.51 -8.66 -3.85
C PHE A 79 33.49 -8.12 -4.86
N PHE A 80 33.14 -6.84 -4.77
CA PHE A 80 32.19 -6.20 -5.67
C PHE A 80 32.66 -6.28 -7.13
N ARG A 81 33.91 -5.87 -7.39
CA ARG A 81 34.50 -5.93 -8.74
C ARG A 81 34.51 -7.35 -9.31
N ARG A 82 34.91 -8.33 -8.51
CA ARG A 82 35.00 -9.72 -9.01
C ARG A 82 33.62 -10.30 -9.24
N ALA A 83 32.66 -10.03 -8.37
CA ALA A 83 31.30 -10.51 -8.53
C ALA A 83 30.62 -9.93 -9.77
N ILE A 84 30.86 -8.65 -10.13
CA ILE A 84 30.39 -8.06 -11.40
C ILE A 84 30.97 -8.81 -12.61
N THR A 85 32.27 -9.11 -12.56
CA THR A 85 32.97 -9.80 -13.66
C THR A 85 32.43 -11.22 -13.86
N GLU A 86 32.23 -11.97 -12.78
CA GLU A 86 31.74 -13.35 -12.82
C GLU A 86 30.23 -13.40 -13.16
N ALA A 87 29.44 -12.40 -12.74
CA ALA A 87 28.04 -12.26 -13.17
C ALA A 87 27.91 -12.07 -14.69
N GLY A 88 28.84 -11.33 -15.31
CA GLY A 88 28.91 -11.13 -16.76
C GLY A 88 29.55 -12.27 -17.55
N SER A 89 30.08 -13.30 -16.90
CA SER A 89 30.88 -14.36 -17.56
C SER A 89 30.08 -15.28 -18.50
N GLY A 90 28.74 -15.31 -18.38
CA GLY A 90 27.87 -16.18 -19.16
C GLY A 90 27.99 -17.69 -18.85
N MET A 91 28.77 -18.06 -17.83
CA MET A 91 29.04 -19.46 -17.46
C MET A 91 28.18 -19.87 -16.25
N SER A 92 27.21 -20.75 -16.46
CA SER A 92 26.43 -21.37 -15.38
C SER A 92 27.25 -22.47 -14.67
N PRO A 93 27.26 -22.57 -13.32
CA PRO A 93 26.45 -21.84 -12.33
C PRO A 93 27.10 -20.56 -11.75
N ARG A 94 28.28 -20.15 -12.24
CA ARG A 94 29.07 -19.05 -11.65
C ARG A 94 28.35 -17.71 -11.72
N ASN A 95 27.75 -17.42 -12.87
CA ASN A 95 26.96 -16.21 -13.09
C ASN A 95 25.77 -16.10 -12.11
N GLU A 96 25.05 -17.21 -11.90
CA GLU A 96 23.92 -17.27 -10.97
C GLU A 96 24.35 -17.06 -9.51
N ASN A 97 25.38 -17.78 -9.06
CA ASN A 97 25.88 -17.64 -7.69
C ASN A 97 26.49 -16.25 -7.45
N ALA A 98 27.11 -15.64 -8.47
CA ALA A 98 27.64 -14.28 -8.39
C ALA A 98 26.53 -13.25 -8.19
N LEU A 99 25.39 -13.38 -8.89
CA LEU A 99 24.22 -12.52 -8.69
C LEU A 99 23.60 -12.68 -7.30
N ASP A 100 23.46 -13.92 -6.82
CA ASP A 100 22.94 -14.18 -5.48
C ASP A 100 23.84 -13.58 -4.38
N ASN A 101 25.16 -13.73 -4.53
CA ASN A 101 26.16 -13.13 -3.65
C ASN A 101 26.11 -11.60 -3.70
N LEU A 102 25.97 -11.00 -4.89
CA LEU A 102 25.81 -9.55 -5.07
C LEU A 102 24.55 -9.03 -4.38
N THR A 103 23.41 -9.72 -4.54
CA THR A 103 22.14 -9.30 -3.92
C THR A 103 22.27 -9.24 -2.40
N SER A 104 22.80 -10.30 -1.77
CA SER A 104 22.98 -10.35 -0.31
C SER A 104 23.98 -9.29 0.18
N PHE A 105 25.12 -9.15 -0.50
CA PHE A 105 26.13 -8.14 -0.20
C PHE A 105 25.57 -6.71 -0.28
N LEU A 106 24.90 -6.36 -1.38
CA LEU A 106 24.31 -5.03 -1.56
C LEU A 106 23.25 -4.74 -0.50
N SER A 107 22.37 -5.71 -0.23
CA SER A 107 21.34 -5.53 0.80
C SER A 107 21.91 -5.32 2.21
N ALA A 108 23.03 -5.97 2.55
CA ALA A 108 23.73 -5.77 3.82
C ALA A 108 24.48 -4.43 3.89
N VAL A 109 25.14 -4.02 2.81
CA VAL A 109 25.87 -2.75 2.72
C VAL A 109 24.88 -1.57 2.84
N PHE A 110 23.81 -1.56 2.06
CA PHE A 110 22.85 -0.45 2.04
C PHE A 110 22.00 -0.34 3.31
N GLU A 111 21.98 -1.37 4.17
CA GLU A 111 21.32 -1.30 5.48
C GLU A 111 21.99 -0.33 6.44
N LYS A 112 23.29 -0.14 6.28
CA LYS A 112 24.09 0.56 7.29
C LYS A 112 23.81 2.04 7.25
N LYS A 113 23.90 2.67 8.43
CA LYS A 113 23.73 4.11 8.57
C LYS A 113 25.08 4.80 8.38
N TYR A 114 25.29 5.31 7.17
CA TYR A 114 26.46 6.11 6.80
C TYR A 114 26.29 7.58 7.22
N THR A 115 27.40 8.30 7.40
CA THR A 115 27.35 9.74 7.68
C THR A 115 26.97 10.51 6.41
N ASN A 116 27.59 10.16 5.29
CA ASN A 116 27.24 10.65 3.96
C ASN A 116 26.89 9.46 3.05
N PRO A 117 25.60 9.09 2.93
CA PRO A 117 25.20 7.85 2.25
C PRO A 117 25.63 7.79 0.78
N ASN A 118 25.75 8.93 0.09
CA ASN A 118 26.22 8.94 -1.28
C ASN A 118 27.73 8.65 -1.37
N THR A 119 28.56 9.44 -0.69
CA THR A 119 30.02 9.34 -0.80
C THR A 119 30.57 8.08 -0.15
N ASP A 120 30.14 7.79 1.08
CA ASP A 120 30.71 6.69 1.88
C ASP A 120 30.41 5.32 1.23
N VAL A 121 29.21 5.16 0.66
CA VAL A 121 28.84 3.92 -0.04
C VAL A 121 29.60 3.77 -1.36
N ILE A 122 29.78 4.86 -2.11
CA ILE A 122 30.55 4.82 -3.36
C ILE A 122 32.02 4.47 -3.07
N GLU A 123 32.59 5.09 -2.04
CA GLU A 123 33.96 4.81 -1.61
C GLU A 123 34.12 3.35 -1.17
N LEU A 124 33.16 2.81 -0.41
CA LEU A 124 33.13 1.42 0.02
C LEU A 124 33.00 0.41 -1.14
N LEU A 125 32.17 0.70 -2.15
CA LEU A 125 31.88 -0.25 -3.23
C LEU A 125 32.99 -0.33 -4.29
N ALA A 126 33.54 0.81 -4.69
CA ALA A 126 34.47 0.86 -5.83
C ALA A 126 35.53 1.95 -5.74
N GLY A 127 35.42 2.88 -4.78
CA GLY A 127 36.17 4.12 -4.81
C GLY A 127 35.66 5.10 -5.87
N LEU A 128 35.89 6.39 -5.65
CA LEU A 128 35.39 7.46 -6.53
C LEU A 128 35.91 7.37 -7.98
N ASN A 129 37.06 6.76 -8.20
CA ASN A 129 37.71 6.72 -9.52
C ASN A 129 37.20 5.57 -10.41
N ALA A 130 36.72 4.46 -9.84
CA ALA A 130 36.38 3.25 -10.59
C ALA A 130 34.87 2.94 -10.60
N ILE A 131 34.08 3.67 -9.79
CA ILE A 131 32.64 3.44 -9.68
C ILE A 131 31.90 3.61 -11.02
N ASP A 132 32.24 4.62 -11.82
CA ASP A 132 31.56 4.91 -13.08
C ASP A 132 31.69 3.73 -14.07
N GLY A 133 32.89 3.18 -14.19
CA GLY A 133 33.16 2.00 -15.03
C GLY A 133 32.45 0.76 -14.50
N LEU A 134 32.59 0.45 -13.21
CA LEU A 134 32.01 -0.75 -12.61
C LEU A 134 30.47 -0.74 -12.63
N MET A 135 29.85 0.41 -12.35
CA MET A 135 28.40 0.55 -12.40
C MET A 135 27.87 0.50 -13.83
N SER A 136 28.57 1.12 -14.78
CA SER A 136 28.22 1.01 -16.20
C SER A 136 28.28 -0.45 -16.68
N ASP A 137 29.31 -1.20 -16.29
CA ASP A 137 29.47 -2.62 -16.62
C ASP A 137 28.45 -3.52 -15.89
N LEU A 138 28.09 -3.19 -14.65
CA LEU A 138 27.08 -3.93 -13.89
C LEU A 138 25.69 -3.73 -14.49
N VAL A 139 25.27 -2.48 -14.69
CA VAL A 139 23.99 -2.18 -15.37
C VAL A 139 24.02 -2.78 -16.76
N HIS A 140 25.14 -2.59 -17.47
CA HIS A 140 25.73 -3.44 -18.52
C HIS A 140 25.10 -4.83 -18.67
N ASN A 141 25.65 -5.70 -17.84
CA ASN A 141 25.40 -7.11 -17.76
C ASN A 141 23.98 -7.44 -17.31
N LEU A 142 23.43 -6.71 -16.32
CA LEU A 142 22.09 -6.94 -15.78
C LEU A 142 21.01 -6.76 -16.86
N GLU A 143 21.04 -5.66 -17.62
CA GLU A 143 20.10 -5.43 -18.73
C GLU A 143 20.18 -6.53 -19.79
N ALA A 144 21.41 -6.93 -20.17
CA ALA A 144 21.64 -7.96 -21.17
C ALA A 144 21.08 -9.32 -20.71
N ILE A 145 21.35 -9.69 -19.45
CA ILE A 145 20.83 -10.92 -18.83
C ILE A 145 19.30 -10.90 -18.80
N ILE A 146 18.68 -9.81 -18.30
CA ILE A 146 17.23 -9.70 -18.18
C ILE A 146 16.56 -9.77 -19.56
N ARG A 147 17.15 -9.17 -20.60
CA ARG A 147 16.57 -9.13 -21.94
C ARG A 147 16.82 -10.39 -22.77
N GLN A 148 17.98 -11.03 -22.67
CA GLN A 148 18.45 -12.02 -23.65
C GLN A 148 18.65 -13.43 -23.09
N SER A 149 18.72 -13.61 -21.77
CA SER A 149 18.93 -14.94 -21.19
C SER A 149 17.77 -15.89 -21.49
N LYS A 150 18.09 -17.16 -21.76
CA LYS A 150 17.12 -18.26 -21.93
C LYS A 150 16.69 -18.87 -20.59
N GLU A 151 17.55 -18.78 -19.58
CA GLU A 151 17.31 -19.35 -18.26
C GLU A 151 16.50 -18.37 -17.40
N ALA A 152 15.28 -18.77 -17.02
CA ALA A 152 14.39 -17.96 -16.19
C ALA A 152 14.95 -17.71 -14.78
N SER A 153 15.66 -18.68 -14.20
CA SER A 153 16.35 -18.55 -12.90
C SER A 153 17.36 -17.42 -12.91
N LEU A 154 18.22 -17.36 -13.94
CA LEU A 154 19.23 -16.33 -14.09
C LEU A 154 18.61 -14.94 -14.27
N ARG A 155 17.52 -14.82 -15.05
CA ARG A 155 16.80 -13.54 -15.21
C ARG A 155 16.19 -13.08 -13.90
N MET A 156 15.57 -13.98 -13.14
CA MET A 156 15.00 -13.69 -11.83
C MET A 156 16.07 -13.17 -10.85
N LYS A 157 17.21 -13.86 -10.76
CA LYS A 157 18.33 -13.42 -9.92
C LYS A 157 18.86 -12.05 -10.32
N ALA A 158 18.95 -11.77 -11.62
CA ALA A 158 19.35 -10.45 -12.11
C ALA A 158 18.33 -9.37 -11.71
N VAL A 159 17.02 -9.64 -11.80
CA VAL A 159 15.98 -8.71 -11.32
C VAL A 159 16.08 -8.48 -9.81
N GLU A 160 16.34 -9.51 -9.01
CA GLU A 160 16.56 -9.39 -7.56
C GLU A 160 17.80 -8.55 -7.24
N THR A 161 18.90 -8.72 -7.97
CA THR A 161 20.11 -7.90 -7.80
C THR A 161 19.85 -6.44 -8.15
N VAL A 162 19.13 -6.17 -9.26
CA VAL A 162 18.73 -4.80 -9.61
C VAL A 162 17.82 -4.22 -8.52
N LEU A 163 16.86 -4.99 -8.02
CA LEU A 163 15.97 -4.56 -6.95
C LEU A 163 16.77 -4.15 -5.71
N ALA A 164 17.68 -5.00 -5.24
CA ALA A 164 18.57 -4.71 -4.10
C ALA A 164 19.38 -3.43 -4.31
N LEU A 165 19.95 -3.25 -5.51
CA LEU A 165 20.76 -2.08 -5.86
C LEU A 165 19.95 -0.79 -5.91
N VAL A 166 18.76 -0.82 -6.52
CA VAL A 166 17.90 0.35 -6.67
C VAL A 166 17.22 0.72 -5.36
N SER A 167 16.75 -0.25 -4.59
CA SER A 167 16.14 0.01 -3.28
C SER A 167 17.16 0.47 -2.25
N GLY A 168 18.34 -0.18 -2.20
CA GLY A 168 19.40 0.19 -1.27
C GLY A 168 20.09 1.50 -1.65
N GLY A 169 20.34 1.71 -2.93
CA GLY A 169 20.96 2.93 -3.48
C GLY A 169 20.00 4.10 -3.66
N PHE A 170 18.76 4.05 -3.17
CA PHE A 170 17.73 5.07 -3.48
C PHE A 170 18.11 6.50 -3.07
N GLN A 171 18.97 6.66 -2.05
CA GLN A 171 19.46 7.96 -1.60
C GLN A 171 20.81 8.37 -2.22
N THR A 172 21.38 7.52 -3.08
CA THR A 172 22.69 7.73 -3.70
C THR A 172 22.54 8.04 -5.18
N SER A 173 23.64 8.46 -5.79
CA SER A 173 23.76 8.64 -7.24
C SER A 173 23.87 7.32 -8.00
N LEU A 174 23.95 6.15 -7.34
CA LEU A 174 24.05 4.85 -8.01
C LEU A 174 22.82 4.51 -8.86
N VAL A 175 21.66 5.08 -8.55
CA VAL A 175 20.44 4.84 -9.32
C VAL A 175 20.42 5.64 -10.63
N THR A 176 21.18 6.73 -10.77
CA THR A 176 21.21 7.53 -12.01
C THR A 176 21.78 6.76 -13.20
N TYR A 177 22.62 5.74 -12.97
CA TYR A 177 23.12 4.84 -14.01
C TYR A 177 21.99 4.09 -14.73
N PHE A 178 20.91 3.76 -14.01
CA PHE A 178 19.71 3.18 -14.60
C PHE A 178 18.86 4.20 -15.36
N THR A 179 19.03 5.50 -15.10
CA THR A 179 18.42 6.56 -15.93
C THR A 179 19.17 6.71 -17.26
N HIS A 180 20.50 6.53 -17.26
CA HIS A 180 21.31 6.56 -18.49
C HIS A 180 21.12 5.33 -19.36
N ARG A 181 20.97 4.14 -18.75
CA ARG A 181 20.67 2.90 -19.46
C ARG A 181 19.30 2.38 -19.09
N ASP A 182 18.36 2.63 -20.00
CA ASP A 182 16.94 2.31 -19.85
C ASP A 182 16.70 0.80 -19.71
N LEU A 183 16.29 0.38 -18.51
CA LEU A 183 15.97 -1.01 -18.18
C LEU A 183 14.52 -1.36 -18.54
N PHE A 184 13.67 -0.38 -18.84
CA PHE A 184 12.23 -0.56 -19.04
C PHE A 184 11.91 -1.58 -20.15
N PRO A 185 12.55 -1.55 -21.35
CA PRO A 185 12.27 -2.55 -22.39
C PRO A 185 12.65 -3.97 -21.97
N ALA A 186 13.74 -4.13 -21.21
CA ALA A 186 14.19 -5.43 -20.72
C ALA A 186 13.20 -6.00 -19.70
N LEU A 187 12.71 -5.16 -18.77
CA LEU A 187 11.71 -5.56 -17.78
C LEU A 187 10.35 -5.89 -18.43
N MET A 188 9.91 -5.13 -19.42
CA MET A 188 8.66 -5.42 -20.14
C MET A 188 8.74 -6.75 -20.88
N LYS A 189 9.87 -7.03 -21.53
CA LYS A 189 10.11 -8.34 -22.14
C LYS A 189 10.12 -9.46 -21.09
N TYR A 190 10.73 -9.22 -19.93
CA TYR A 190 10.73 -10.18 -18.82
C TYR A 190 9.31 -10.50 -18.34
N VAL A 191 8.47 -9.49 -18.13
CA VAL A 191 7.06 -9.70 -17.74
C VAL A 191 6.32 -10.49 -18.81
N HIS A 192 6.57 -10.22 -20.09
CA HIS A 192 5.93 -10.92 -21.19
C HIS A 192 6.38 -12.38 -21.36
N ASP A 193 7.64 -12.69 -21.07
CA ASP A 193 8.19 -14.05 -21.21
C ASP A 193 7.83 -14.96 -20.01
N VAL A 194 7.59 -14.37 -18.83
CA VAL A 194 7.48 -15.07 -17.54
C VAL A 194 6.01 -15.17 -17.09
N GLN A 195 5.11 -15.42 -18.06
CA GLN A 195 3.65 -15.40 -17.89
C GLN A 195 3.12 -16.33 -16.78
N ASP A 196 3.84 -17.41 -16.46
CA ASP A 196 3.38 -18.49 -15.58
C ASP A 196 3.86 -18.42 -14.11
N SER A 197 4.77 -17.51 -13.74
CA SER A 197 5.30 -17.50 -12.36
C SER A 197 4.71 -16.38 -11.50
N SER A 198 3.71 -16.76 -10.69
CA SER A 198 3.02 -15.91 -9.72
C SER A 198 3.94 -15.14 -8.75
N ILE A 199 5.17 -15.64 -8.54
CA ILE A 199 6.14 -15.08 -7.59
C ILE A 199 7.05 -14.03 -8.24
N ASN A 200 7.33 -14.13 -9.55
CA ASN A 200 8.40 -13.33 -10.17
C ASN A 200 7.91 -12.07 -10.88
N GLY A 201 6.67 -12.08 -11.39
CA GLY A 201 6.03 -10.90 -11.97
C GLY A 201 5.97 -9.68 -11.02
N PRO A 202 5.63 -9.86 -9.73
CA PRO A 202 5.58 -8.76 -8.77
C PRO A 202 6.91 -8.04 -8.57
N ARG A 203 8.06 -8.73 -8.61
CA ARG A 203 9.38 -8.11 -8.38
C ARG A 203 9.78 -7.15 -9.49
N ALA A 204 9.57 -7.54 -10.75
CA ALA A 204 9.81 -6.65 -11.90
C ALA A 204 8.87 -5.44 -11.87
N PHE A 205 7.62 -5.64 -11.46
CA PHE A 205 6.65 -4.57 -11.31
C PHE A 205 7.05 -3.58 -10.20
N VAL A 206 7.44 -4.09 -9.02
CA VAL A 206 7.99 -3.29 -7.89
C VAL A 206 9.19 -2.47 -8.34
N LEU A 207 10.12 -3.07 -9.08
CA LEU A 207 11.31 -2.40 -9.56
C LEU A 207 10.97 -1.20 -10.45
N ILE A 208 10.00 -1.34 -11.37
CA ILE A 208 9.54 -0.23 -12.22
C ILE A 208 8.98 0.90 -11.37
N GLY A 209 8.16 0.60 -10.35
CA GLY A 209 7.59 1.62 -9.48
C GLY A 209 8.62 2.36 -8.64
N ILE A 210 9.70 1.70 -8.19
CA ILE A 210 10.79 2.37 -7.47
C ILE A 210 11.58 3.26 -8.43
N LEU A 211 11.93 2.74 -9.61
CA LEU A 211 12.66 3.49 -10.63
C LEU A 211 11.88 4.74 -11.08
N SER A 212 10.55 4.66 -11.25
CA SER A 212 9.70 5.83 -11.56
C SER A 212 9.56 6.80 -10.38
N SER A 213 9.79 6.34 -9.15
CA SER A 213 9.71 7.15 -7.94
C SER A 213 11.03 7.84 -7.58
N TYR A 214 12.16 7.38 -8.14
CA TYR A 214 13.48 7.98 -7.90
C TYR A 214 13.53 9.43 -8.38
N ASN A 215 13.96 10.34 -7.48
CA ASN A 215 14.05 11.79 -7.73
C ASN A 215 12.83 12.41 -8.41
N LYS A 216 11.64 11.80 -8.25
CA LYS A 216 10.38 12.16 -8.93
C LYS A 216 10.04 13.65 -8.87
N PHE A 217 10.43 14.32 -7.80
CA PHE A 217 10.11 15.72 -7.55
C PHE A 217 11.30 16.68 -7.69
N GLU A 218 12.44 16.18 -8.13
CA GLU A 218 13.71 16.92 -8.18
C GLU A 218 14.27 16.98 -9.59
N ALA A 219 14.08 15.92 -10.39
CA ALA A 219 14.51 15.86 -11.77
C ALA A 219 13.42 15.21 -12.64
N GLN A 220 13.49 15.47 -13.96
CA GLN A 220 12.66 14.74 -14.92
C GLN A 220 13.16 13.30 -15.01
N ASN A 221 12.29 12.36 -14.63
CA ASN A 221 12.63 10.95 -14.59
C ASN A 221 12.21 10.26 -15.89
N VAL A 222 13.16 9.62 -16.59
CA VAL A 222 12.93 8.88 -17.84
C VAL A 222 11.87 7.81 -17.69
N TYR A 223 11.82 7.11 -16.55
CA TYR A 223 10.85 6.05 -16.29
C TYR A 223 9.42 6.58 -16.17
N GLN A 224 9.21 7.83 -15.74
CA GLN A 224 7.87 8.43 -15.72
C GLN A 224 7.34 8.65 -17.14
N ASN A 225 8.17 9.25 -18.00
CA ASN A 225 7.84 9.41 -19.42
C ASN A 225 7.54 8.05 -20.07
N ARG A 226 8.32 7.00 -19.72
CA ARG A 226 8.07 5.64 -20.20
C ARG A 226 6.73 5.08 -19.75
N LEU A 227 6.30 5.34 -18.51
CA LEU A 227 4.99 4.91 -18.03
C LEU A 227 3.85 5.62 -18.78
N GLU A 228 3.99 6.92 -19.03
CA GLU A 228 3.03 7.73 -19.77
C GLU A 228 2.91 7.27 -21.24
N ASP A 229 4.05 7.02 -21.90
CA ASP A 229 4.13 6.63 -23.31
C ASP A 229 3.84 5.13 -23.57
N PHE A 230 3.58 4.33 -22.53
CA PHE A 230 3.43 2.89 -22.69
C PHE A 230 2.03 2.50 -23.21
N VAL A 231 1.98 1.88 -24.40
CA VAL A 231 0.71 1.57 -25.10
C VAL A 231 0.52 0.07 -25.37
N ASN A 232 1.47 -0.80 -25.02
CA ASN A 232 1.35 -2.24 -25.31
C ASN A 232 0.27 -2.89 -24.41
N GLU A 233 -0.94 -3.03 -24.94
CA GLU A 233 -2.11 -3.55 -24.21
C GLU A 233 -1.87 -4.96 -23.65
N ASP A 234 -1.28 -5.88 -24.41
CA ASP A 234 -1.04 -7.26 -23.96
C ASP A 234 -0.15 -7.29 -22.70
N THR A 235 0.94 -6.52 -22.72
CA THR A 235 1.83 -6.42 -21.56
C THR A 235 1.17 -5.67 -20.41
N ILE A 236 0.35 -4.64 -20.68
CA ILE A 236 -0.44 -3.96 -19.64
C ILE A 236 -1.39 -4.95 -18.96
N GLN A 237 -2.09 -5.79 -19.72
CA GLN A 237 -2.99 -6.81 -19.17
C GLN A 237 -2.24 -7.81 -18.28
N LEU A 238 -1.06 -8.26 -18.71
CA LEU A 238 -0.19 -9.13 -17.90
C LEU A 238 0.26 -8.45 -16.60
N LEU A 239 0.64 -7.17 -16.65
CA LEU A 239 1.00 -6.40 -15.45
C LEU A 239 -0.19 -6.26 -14.49
N VAL A 240 -1.40 -6.01 -15.02
CA VAL A 240 -2.63 -5.94 -14.25
C VAL A 240 -2.92 -7.30 -13.58
N HIS A 241 -2.82 -8.42 -14.31
CA HIS A 241 -2.99 -9.76 -13.73
C HIS A 241 -1.96 -10.04 -12.62
N ASN A 242 -0.67 -9.76 -12.86
CA ASN A 242 0.38 -9.93 -11.85
C ASN A 242 0.11 -9.10 -10.58
N SER A 243 -0.36 -7.85 -10.76
CA SER A 243 -0.73 -7.00 -9.64
C SER A 243 -1.96 -7.52 -8.89
N ALA A 244 -2.95 -8.08 -9.60
CA ALA A 244 -4.12 -8.69 -9.00
C ALA A 244 -3.77 -9.92 -8.16
N HIS A 245 -2.89 -10.79 -8.65
CA HIS A 245 -2.36 -11.92 -7.89
C HIS A 245 -1.63 -11.47 -6.63
N ALA A 246 -0.81 -10.41 -6.71
CA ALA A 246 -0.15 -9.83 -5.54
C ALA A 246 -1.16 -9.26 -4.54
N CYS A 247 -2.19 -8.53 -4.99
CA CYS A 247 -3.27 -8.04 -4.13
C CYS A 247 -4.03 -9.18 -3.45
N ALA A 248 -4.37 -10.23 -4.19
CA ALA A 248 -5.03 -11.42 -3.66
C ALA A 248 -4.15 -12.13 -2.62
N ALA A 249 -2.85 -12.27 -2.88
CA ALA A 249 -1.89 -12.84 -1.93
C ALA A 249 -1.81 -12.03 -0.64
N ILE A 250 -1.71 -10.69 -0.74
CA ILE A 250 -1.69 -9.80 0.43
C ILE A 250 -2.99 -9.93 1.23
N ARG A 251 -4.15 -9.95 0.57
CA ARG A 251 -5.44 -10.19 1.25
C ARG A 251 -5.44 -11.54 1.96
N ASN A 252 -5.04 -12.61 1.27
CA ASN A 252 -5.08 -13.96 1.80
C ASN A 252 -4.22 -14.07 3.07
N GLN A 253 -3.10 -13.34 3.18
CA GLN A 253 -2.33 -13.26 4.42
C GLN A 253 -3.17 -12.81 5.64
N TYR A 254 -4.10 -11.87 5.46
CA TYR A 254 -5.02 -11.45 6.53
C TYR A 254 -6.10 -12.49 6.80
N VAL A 255 -6.65 -13.10 5.74
CA VAL A 255 -7.70 -14.13 5.83
C VAL A 255 -7.18 -15.40 6.52
N ASP A 256 -5.93 -15.78 6.25
CA ASP A 256 -5.28 -16.95 6.85
C ASP A 256 -5.13 -16.81 8.38
N ILE A 257 -4.99 -15.58 8.88
CA ILE A 257 -4.99 -15.30 10.34
C ILE A 257 -6.41 -15.39 10.90
N GLN A 258 -7.38 -14.75 10.23
CA GLN A 258 -8.77 -14.72 10.67
C GLN A 258 -9.70 -14.70 9.45
N ASP A 259 -10.37 -15.83 9.20
CA ASP A 259 -11.43 -15.89 8.20
C ASP A 259 -12.67 -15.15 8.72
N ASP A 260 -13.02 -14.08 8.02
CA ASP A 260 -14.12 -13.17 8.32
C ASP A 260 -15.41 -13.51 7.56
N TYR A 261 -15.39 -14.56 6.73
CA TYR A 261 -16.61 -15.10 6.16
C TYR A 261 -17.33 -15.98 7.19
N PRO A 262 -18.66 -15.87 7.34
CA PRO A 262 -19.37 -16.82 8.18
C PRO A 262 -19.18 -18.23 7.63
N ALA A 263 -18.69 -19.14 8.49
CA ALA A 263 -18.47 -20.51 8.09
C ALA A 263 -19.77 -21.09 7.50
N PRO A 264 -19.75 -21.66 6.28
CA PRO A 264 -20.92 -22.31 5.72
C PRO A 264 -21.39 -23.40 6.68
N TRP A 265 -22.71 -23.48 6.90
CA TRP A 265 -23.28 -24.49 7.80
C TRP A 265 -22.92 -25.89 7.28
N THR A 266 -22.06 -26.58 8.02
CA THR A 266 -21.62 -27.93 7.72
C THR A 266 -21.77 -28.79 8.98
N LEU A 267 -21.93 -30.11 8.83
CA LEU A 267 -21.94 -31.02 9.98
C LEU A 267 -20.67 -30.84 10.85
N ASN A 268 -19.54 -30.51 10.22
CA ASN A 268 -18.30 -30.15 10.88
C ASN A 268 -18.42 -28.88 11.73
N SER A 269 -19.06 -27.81 11.25
CA SER A 269 -19.23 -26.58 12.04
C SER A 269 -20.10 -26.80 13.28
N THR A 270 -21.14 -27.63 13.18
CA THR A 270 -21.95 -28.04 14.35
C THR A 270 -21.18 -28.94 15.32
N LEU A 271 -20.36 -29.88 14.82
CA LEU A 271 -19.53 -30.73 15.67
C LEU A 271 -18.47 -29.91 16.41
N THR A 272 -17.85 -28.94 15.75
CA THR A 272 -16.89 -28.01 16.39
C THR A 272 -17.57 -27.13 17.44
N MET A 273 -18.78 -26.62 17.17
CA MET A 273 -19.56 -25.82 18.13
C MET A 273 -19.99 -26.61 19.38
N VAL A 274 -20.19 -27.93 19.24
CA VAL A 274 -20.54 -28.85 20.33
C VAL A 274 -19.30 -29.46 21.01
N GLY A 275 -18.08 -28.99 20.67
CA GLY A 275 -16.82 -29.45 21.29
C GLY A 275 -16.31 -30.80 20.77
N LEU A 276 -16.91 -31.33 19.71
CA LEU A 276 -16.52 -32.57 19.03
C LEU A 276 -15.59 -32.30 17.83
N ARG A 277 -14.69 -31.31 17.95
CA ARG A 277 -13.71 -30.97 16.91
C ARG A 277 -12.86 -32.18 16.48
N ALA A 278 -12.58 -33.10 17.40
CA ALA A 278 -11.83 -34.33 17.15
C ALA A 278 -12.51 -35.30 16.14
N LEU A 279 -13.81 -35.14 15.89
CA LEU A 279 -14.57 -35.96 14.93
C LEU A 279 -14.73 -35.29 13.55
N THR A 280 -14.17 -34.10 13.37
CA THR A 280 -14.25 -33.35 12.11
C THR A 280 -13.05 -33.64 11.22
N SER A 281 -13.21 -33.54 9.89
CA SER A 281 -12.09 -33.58 8.94
C SER A 281 -11.09 -32.43 9.15
N ASP A 282 -11.48 -31.38 9.89
CA ASP A 282 -10.62 -30.25 10.28
C ASP A 282 -9.87 -30.47 11.61
N ALA A 283 -9.95 -31.68 12.21
CA ALA A 283 -9.17 -32.02 13.41
C ALA A 283 -7.65 -31.89 13.21
N GLN A 284 -7.18 -31.97 11.96
CA GLN A 284 -5.77 -31.79 11.58
C GLN A 284 -5.37 -30.34 11.29
N LYS A 285 -6.32 -29.40 11.16
CA LYS A 285 -5.98 -27.98 10.98
C LYS A 285 -5.60 -27.35 12.32
N PRO A 286 -4.57 -26.48 12.37
CA PRO A 286 -4.16 -25.80 13.59
C PRO A 286 -5.34 -25.07 14.23
N ALA A 287 -5.31 -24.93 15.56
CA ALA A 287 -6.30 -24.13 16.28
C ALA A 287 -6.28 -22.70 15.73
N PRO A 288 -7.45 -22.01 15.64
CA PRO A 288 -7.45 -20.59 15.30
C PRO A 288 -6.55 -19.86 16.33
N PRO A 289 -5.72 -18.90 15.88
CA PRO A 289 -4.78 -18.21 16.75
C PRO A 289 -5.51 -17.54 17.90
N THR A 290 -4.90 -17.54 19.09
CA THR A 290 -5.42 -16.82 20.25
C THR A 290 -5.49 -15.32 19.94
N GLU A 291 -6.36 -14.54 20.58
CA GLU A 291 -6.53 -13.11 20.27
C GLU A 291 -5.22 -12.31 20.36
N GLU A 292 -4.33 -12.67 21.29
CA GLU A 292 -3.00 -12.08 21.44
C GLU A 292 -2.02 -12.49 20.33
N GLU A 293 -2.06 -13.76 19.90
CA GLU A 293 -1.27 -14.27 18.79
C GLU A 293 -1.73 -13.67 17.45
N ALA A 294 -3.04 -13.54 17.25
CA ALA A 294 -3.58 -12.85 16.09
C ALA A 294 -3.12 -11.38 16.06
N LYS A 295 -3.08 -10.71 17.22
CA LYS A 295 -2.57 -9.33 17.33
C LYS A 295 -1.11 -9.22 16.88
N THR A 296 -0.22 -10.13 17.28
CA THR A 296 1.19 -10.10 16.86
C THR A 296 1.32 -10.42 15.37
N LEU A 297 0.62 -11.45 14.87
CA LEU A 297 0.65 -11.82 13.45
C LEU A 297 0.18 -10.68 12.53
N PHE A 298 -0.96 -10.07 12.87
CA PHE A 298 -1.47 -8.92 12.12
C PHE A 298 -0.58 -7.67 12.20
N SER A 299 0.31 -7.57 13.21
CA SER A 299 1.26 -6.45 13.30
C SER A 299 2.44 -6.60 12.32
N ALA A 300 2.76 -7.83 11.93
CA ALA A 300 3.76 -8.14 10.91
C ALA A 300 3.22 -7.94 9.48
N LEU A 301 1.89 -7.91 9.30
CA LEU A 301 1.25 -7.67 8.01
C LEU A 301 1.07 -6.17 7.69
N PRO A 302 1.10 -5.78 6.41
CA PRO A 302 1.25 -6.64 5.22
C PRO A 302 2.70 -7.09 5.03
N GLN A 303 2.96 -8.18 4.31
CA GLN A 303 4.34 -8.58 3.97
C GLN A 303 4.99 -7.59 2.97
N GLN A 304 6.27 -7.82 2.65
CA GLN A 304 7.07 -6.97 1.75
C GLN A 304 6.47 -6.85 0.34
N ASP A 305 5.67 -7.83 -0.08
CA ASP A 305 4.96 -7.80 -1.37
C ASP A 305 4.05 -6.58 -1.54
N ALA A 306 3.64 -5.93 -0.42
CA ALA A 306 2.90 -4.68 -0.43
C ALA A 306 3.62 -3.55 -1.16
N ALA A 307 4.93 -3.65 -1.38
CA ALA A 307 5.68 -2.71 -2.21
C ALA A 307 5.10 -2.56 -3.63
N CYS A 308 4.37 -3.56 -4.13
CA CYS A 308 3.69 -3.48 -5.43
C CYS A 308 2.63 -2.37 -5.49
N ILE A 309 2.07 -1.93 -4.35
CA ILE A 309 1.06 -0.87 -4.27
C ILE A 309 1.62 0.48 -4.75
N LEU A 310 2.91 0.78 -4.49
CA LEU A 310 3.54 1.98 -5.04
C LEU A 310 3.65 1.94 -6.57
N SER A 311 3.87 0.74 -7.11
CA SER A 311 3.95 0.53 -8.56
C SER A 311 2.57 0.69 -9.17
N LEU A 312 1.54 0.09 -8.58
CA LEU A 312 0.13 0.33 -8.94
C LEU A 312 -0.20 1.83 -8.94
N TYR A 313 0.17 2.55 -7.88
CA TYR A 313 -0.02 4.00 -7.79
C TYR A 313 0.68 4.74 -8.93
N SER A 314 1.94 4.42 -9.20
CA SER A 314 2.72 5.08 -10.25
C SER A 314 2.14 4.83 -11.65
N PHE A 315 1.71 3.61 -11.94
CA PHE A 315 1.08 3.26 -13.22
C PHE A 315 -0.31 3.89 -13.39
N VAL A 316 -1.17 3.84 -12.36
CA VAL A 316 -2.51 4.44 -12.42
C VAL A 316 -2.42 5.97 -12.54
N GLN A 317 -1.45 6.60 -11.88
CA GLN A 317 -1.24 8.05 -11.99
C GLN A 317 -0.71 8.48 -13.36
N ALA A 318 0.15 7.68 -13.99
CA ALA A 318 0.82 8.05 -15.24
C ALA A 318 0.06 7.59 -16.50
N ASN A 319 -0.67 6.47 -16.43
CA ASN A 319 -1.19 5.79 -17.62
C ASN A 319 -2.68 5.46 -17.50
N ASN A 320 -3.49 6.21 -18.26
CA ASN A 320 -4.94 6.02 -18.32
C ASN A 320 -5.35 4.67 -18.93
N LEU A 321 -4.57 4.09 -19.84
CA LEU A 321 -4.83 2.76 -20.38
C LEU A 321 -4.64 1.68 -19.33
N PHE A 322 -3.60 1.80 -18.48
CA PHE A 322 -3.41 0.90 -17.35
C PHE A 322 -4.58 0.98 -16.37
N ALA A 323 -4.99 2.20 -15.99
CA ALA A 323 -6.14 2.40 -15.09
C ALA A 323 -7.45 1.84 -15.69
N ALA A 324 -7.66 2.00 -16.99
CA ALA A 324 -8.79 1.41 -17.70
C ALA A 324 -8.71 -0.12 -17.73
N CYS A 325 -7.54 -0.71 -18.00
CA CYS A 325 -7.36 -2.16 -17.98
C CYS A 325 -7.61 -2.74 -16.59
N LEU A 326 -7.10 -2.10 -15.53
CA LEU A 326 -7.33 -2.52 -14.15
C LEU A 326 -8.83 -2.65 -13.82
N LEU A 327 -9.66 -1.72 -14.31
CA LEU A 327 -11.10 -1.73 -14.11
C LEU A 327 -11.85 -2.71 -15.03
N ASN A 328 -11.38 -2.89 -16.26
CA ASN A 328 -12.17 -3.49 -17.34
C ASN A 328 -11.84 -4.95 -17.65
N LEU A 329 -10.70 -5.45 -17.14
CA LEU A 329 -10.24 -6.79 -17.48
C LEU A 329 -11.23 -7.85 -16.97
N PRO A 330 -11.75 -8.72 -17.86
CA PRO A 330 -12.74 -9.71 -17.47
C PRO A 330 -12.11 -10.81 -16.62
N THR A 331 -12.93 -11.44 -15.79
CA THR A 331 -12.56 -12.62 -15.01
C THR A 331 -12.23 -13.81 -15.92
N THR A 332 -11.08 -14.44 -15.72
CA THR A 332 -10.88 -15.85 -16.11
C THR A 332 -11.85 -16.72 -15.30
N LYS A 333 -12.29 -17.86 -15.85
CA LYS A 333 -13.49 -18.61 -15.39
C LYS A 333 -13.53 -19.00 -13.90
N ASP A 334 -12.41 -18.95 -13.18
CA ASP A 334 -12.32 -19.22 -11.74
C ASP A 334 -11.65 -18.09 -10.92
N ASP A 335 -11.22 -16.99 -11.54
CA ASP A 335 -10.48 -15.90 -10.89
C ASP A 335 -11.36 -14.67 -10.63
N GLU A 336 -11.08 -13.99 -9.51
CA GLU A 336 -11.68 -12.69 -9.23
C GLU A 336 -11.15 -11.60 -10.17
N SER A 337 -11.97 -10.59 -10.49
CA SER A 337 -11.53 -9.50 -11.36
C SER A 337 -10.37 -8.73 -10.70
N PRO A 338 -9.38 -8.23 -11.48
CA PRO A 338 -8.25 -7.47 -10.93
C PRO A 338 -8.66 -6.31 -10.02
N PHE A 339 -9.69 -5.56 -10.43
CA PHE A 339 -10.22 -4.47 -9.62
C PHE A 339 -10.83 -4.96 -8.29
N SER A 340 -11.50 -6.12 -8.29
CA SER A 340 -12.00 -6.74 -7.06
C SER A 340 -10.86 -7.16 -6.13
N ALA A 341 -9.84 -7.85 -6.64
CA ALA A 341 -8.67 -8.24 -5.84
C ALA A 341 -8.01 -7.01 -5.19
N PHE A 342 -7.86 -5.92 -5.96
CA PHE A 342 -7.33 -4.65 -5.47
C PHE A 342 -8.22 -4.03 -4.38
N LEU A 343 -9.52 -3.86 -4.60
CA LEU A 343 -10.42 -3.27 -3.61
C LEU A 343 -10.54 -4.14 -2.35
N SER A 344 -10.56 -5.46 -2.51
CA SER A 344 -10.49 -6.40 -1.40
C SER A 344 -9.22 -6.20 -0.58
N MET A 345 -8.04 -6.22 -1.19
CA MET A 345 -6.78 -5.92 -0.50
C MET A 345 -6.81 -4.55 0.21
N ALA A 346 -7.28 -3.51 -0.46
CA ALA A 346 -7.38 -2.16 0.11
C ALA A 346 -8.27 -2.14 1.37
N SER A 347 -9.36 -2.93 1.40
CA SER A 347 -10.22 -3.08 2.57
C SER A 347 -9.48 -3.67 3.77
N TYR A 348 -8.76 -4.79 3.60
CA TYR A 348 -8.04 -5.44 4.71
C TYR A 348 -6.88 -4.57 5.24
N ILE A 349 -6.09 -3.96 4.36
CA ILE A 349 -5.00 -3.07 4.79
C ILE A 349 -5.56 -1.85 5.54
N SER A 350 -6.60 -1.21 5.01
CA SER A 350 -7.18 0.00 5.60
C SER A 350 -7.88 -0.30 6.94
N HIS A 351 -8.53 -1.46 7.05
CA HIS A 351 -9.11 -1.92 8.30
C HIS A 351 -8.03 -2.17 9.38
N HIS A 352 -6.77 -2.41 9.02
CA HIS A 352 -5.64 -2.63 9.95
C HIS A 352 -4.65 -1.44 10.03
N ALA A 353 -4.97 -0.31 9.39
CA ALA A 353 -4.09 0.87 9.28
C ALA A 353 -3.69 1.46 10.65
N TYR A 354 -4.54 1.36 11.68
CA TYR A 354 -4.23 1.85 13.02
C TYR A 354 -3.03 1.15 13.70
N ARG A 355 -2.59 -0.01 13.21
CA ARG A 355 -1.55 -0.81 13.88
C ARG A 355 -0.16 -0.20 13.78
N GLY A 356 0.11 0.60 12.75
CA GLY A 356 1.42 1.24 12.59
C GLY A 356 1.51 2.20 11.41
N PRO A 357 2.57 3.02 11.36
CA PRO A 357 2.78 3.98 10.28
C PRO A 357 3.02 3.29 8.93
N ARG A 358 3.60 2.08 8.94
CA ARG A 358 3.80 1.26 7.75
C ARG A 358 2.47 0.79 7.15
N GLN A 359 1.56 0.24 7.96
CA GLN A 359 0.23 -0.18 7.51
C GLN A 359 -0.59 1.02 7.00
N SER A 360 -0.53 2.15 7.71
CA SER A 360 -1.18 3.39 7.27
C SER A 360 -0.65 3.85 5.90
N THR A 361 0.67 3.80 5.67
CA THR A 361 1.27 4.17 4.37
C THR A 361 0.65 3.38 3.21
N TYR A 362 0.51 2.06 3.33
CA TYR A 362 -0.09 1.24 2.29
C TYR A 362 -1.60 1.45 2.14
N ALA A 363 -2.32 1.72 3.23
CA ALA A 363 -3.72 2.09 3.19
C ALA A 363 -3.91 3.42 2.43
N ILE A 364 -3.09 4.42 2.75
CA ILE A 364 -3.09 5.73 2.09
C ILE A 364 -2.78 5.60 0.60
N LEU A 365 -1.72 4.87 0.22
CA LEU A 365 -1.40 4.64 -1.20
C LEU A 365 -2.55 3.95 -1.94
N SER A 366 -3.21 2.99 -1.31
CA SER A 366 -4.39 2.30 -1.88
C SER A 366 -5.55 3.27 -2.10
N LEU A 367 -5.83 4.16 -1.13
CA LEU A 367 -6.86 5.19 -1.29
C LEU A 367 -6.49 6.25 -2.33
N LEU A 368 -5.20 6.58 -2.49
CA LEU A 368 -4.76 7.50 -3.54
C LEU A 368 -5.01 6.92 -4.93
N ILE A 369 -4.77 5.62 -5.14
CA ILE A 369 -5.14 4.93 -6.39
C ILE A 369 -6.65 5.07 -6.64
N VAL A 370 -7.48 4.75 -5.64
CA VAL A 370 -8.94 4.88 -5.76
C VAL A 370 -9.33 6.32 -6.07
N ARG A 371 -8.73 7.31 -5.40
CA ARG A 371 -8.96 8.74 -5.63
C ARG A 371 -8.69 9.13 -7.08
N ILE A 372 -7.54 8.74 -7.64
CA ILE A 372 -7.19 9.04 -9.03
C ILE A 372 -8.24 8.45 -9.99
N MET A 373 -8.64 7.19 -9.75
CA MET A 373 -9.63 6.53 -10.61
C MET A 373 -11.03 7.15 -10.53
N VAL A 374 -11.46 7.67 -9.37
CA VAL A 374 -12.77 8.33 -9.26
C VAL A 374 -12.77 9.79 -9.70
N GLU A 375 -11.59 10.41 -9.86
CA GLU A 375 -11.47 11.76 -10.44
C GLU A 375 -11.51 11.74 -11.97
N ASP A 376 -11.13 10.63 -12.61
CA ASP A 376 -11.26 10.47 -14.06
C ASP A 376 -12.73 10.25 -14.46
N SER A 377 -13.24 11.15 -15.32
CA SER A 377 -14.64 11.17 -15.74
C SER A 377 -15.12 9.90 -16.47
N VAL A 378 -14.22 9.20 -17.16
CA VAL A 378 -14.53 7.97 -17.91
C VAL A 378 -14.54 6.78 -16.96
N LEU A 379 -13.54 6.68 -16.09
CA LEU A 379 -13.44 5.60 -15.11
C LEU A 379 -14.55 5.68 -14.06
N VAL A 380 -14.83 6.86 -13.51
CA VAL A 380 -15.89 7.02 -12.49
C VAL A 380 -17.26 6.64 -13.03
N LYS A 381 -17.57 7.00 -14.29
CA LYS A 381 -18.81 6.59 -14.97
C LYS A 381 -18.93 5.07 -15.04
N ARG A 382 -17.83 4.37 -15.30
CA ARG A 382 -17.80 2.90 -15.35
C ARG A 382 -17.82 2.26 -13.96
N ILE A 383 -17.16 2.86 -12.98
CA ILE A 383 -17.21 2.46 -11.56
C ILE A 383 -18.64 2.56 -10.99
N CYS A 384 -19.43 3.53 -11.46
CA CYS A 384 -20.83 3.72 -11.08
C CYS A 384 -21.84 2.99 -11.98
N SER A 385 -21.40 2.35 -13.07
CA SER A 385 -22.29 1.65 -14.01
C SER A 385 -22.76 0.29 -13.49
N THR A 386 -23.96 -0.13 -13.91
CA THR A 386 -24.47 -1.49 -13.66
C THR A 386 -23.79 -2.57 -14.49
N ASP A 387 -23.06 -2.19 -15.54
CA ASP A 387 -22.39 -3.12 -16.45
C ASP A 387 -21.09 -3.69 -15.86
N SER A 388 -20.53 -3.01 -14.85
CA SER A 388 -19.28 -3.38 -14.18
C SER A 388 -19.51 -4.15 -12.87
N LYS A 389 -20.69 -4.75 -12.69
CA LYS A 389 -21.01 -5.50 -11.47
C LYS A 389 -20.05 -6.67 -11.27
N THR A 390 -19.42 -6.70 -10.11
CA THR A 390 -18.51 -7.76 -9.68
C THR A 390 -18.73 -8.10 -8.21
N THR A 391 -18.23 -9.25 -7.78
CA THR A 391 -18.30 -9.69 -6.38
C THR A 391 -17.05 -9.21 -5.65
N PHE A 392 -17.21 -8.60 -4.47
CA PHE A 392 -16.11 -8.09 -3.66
C PHE A 392 -16.07 -8.78 -2.31
N ARG A 393 -14.88 -9.22 -1.87
CA ARG A 393 -14.65 -9.69 -0.50
C ARG A 393 -14.07 -8.54 0.32
N LEU A 394 -14.88 -7.87 1.14
CA LEU A 394 -14.41 -6.81 2.03
C LEU A 394 -14.12 -7.35 3.44
N CYS A 395 -13.19 -6.71 4.12
CA CYS A 395 -12.75 -7.08 5.46
C CYS A 395 -13.86 -6.87 6.49
N ARG A 396 -14.14 -7.89 7.28
CA ARG A 396 -15.12 -7.87 8.39
C ARG A 396 -14.52 -8.48 9.65
N GLN A 397 -13.21 -8.33 9.87
CA GLN A 397 -12.48 -8.95 10.97
C GLN A 397 -12.76 -8.32 12.35
N ARG A 398 -13.32 -7.10 12.42
CA ARG A 398 -13.65 -6.43 13.69
C ARG A 398 -15.03 -5.77 13.66
N PRO A 399 -15.75 -5.72 14.79
CA PRO A 399 -17.00 -4.96 14.91
C PRO A 399 -16.72 -3.45 14.98
N PRO A 400 -17.68 -2.58 14.60
CA PRO A 400 -18.99 -2.90 14.00
C PRO A 400 -18.86 -3.40 12.55
N HIS A 401 -19.65 -4.42 12.18
CA HIS A 401 -19.59 -4.98 10.82
C HIS A 401 -20.58 -4.30 9.87
N LEU A 402 -20.12 -3.94 8.68
CA LEU A 402 -21.01 -3.63 7.56
C LEU A 402 -21.83 -4.87 7.13
N PRO A 403 -22.98 -4.67 6.45
CA PRO A 403 -23.78 -5.77 5.91
C PRO A 403 -22.97 -6.70 5.01
N LEU A 404 -23.17 -8.02 5.16
CA LEU A 404 -22.53 -9.00 4.30
C LEU A 404 -23.21 -9.00 2.94
N VAL A 405 -22.48 -8.59 1.90
CA VAL A 405 -22.96 -8.63 0.50
C VAL A 405 -22.16 -9.68 -0.26
N THR A 406 -22.83 -10.77 -0.64
CA THR A 406 -22.23 -11.89 -1.39
C THR A 406 -22.56 -11.85 -2.88
N SER A 407 -23.53 -11.03 -3.27
CA SER A 407 -23.97 -10.85 -4.64
C SER A 407 -23.11 -9.83 -5.40
N ALA A 408 -23.11 -9.95 -6.73
CA ALA A 408 -22.44 -8.99 -7.60
C ALA A 408 -23.05 -7.59 -7.46
N ARG A 409 -22.19 -6.59 -7.24
CA ARG A 409 -22.60 -5.20 -6.98
C ARG A 409 -21.73 -4.21 -7.74
N VAL A 410 -22.21 -2.98 -7.85
CA VAL A 410 -21.51 -1.90 -8.57
C VAL A 410 -20.23 -1.54 -7.80
N PRO A 411 -19.06 -1.39 -8.45
CA PRO A 411 -17.80 -1.14 -7.75
C PRO A 411 -17.81 0.12 -6.86
N ALA A 412 -18.55 1.16 -7.25
CA ALA A 412 -18.78 2.35 -6.40
C ALA A 412 -19.29 1.99 -5.01
N THR A 413 -20.19 1.01 -4.88
CA THR A 413 -20.73 0.59 -3.57
C THR A 413 -19.67 -0.07 -2.70
N ALA A 414 -18.73 -0.83 -3.29
CA ALA A 414 -17.62 -1.41 -2.55
C ALA A 414 -16.61 -0.35 -2.11
N ILE A 415 -16.34 0.66 -2.94
CA ILE A 415 -15.49 1.80 -2.56
C ILE A 415 -16.12 2.58 -1.40
N LEU A 416 -17.42 2.88 -1.47
CA LEU A 416 -18.15 3.55 -0.40
C LEU A 416 -18.10 2.74 0.91
N ASP A 417 -18.23 1.41 0.85
CA ASP A 417 -18.07 0.54 2.03
C ASP A 417 -16.68 0.62 2.62
N ILE A 418 -15.62 0.55 1.80
CA ILE A 418 -14.23 0.67 2.27
C ILE A 418 -14.01 2.01 2.96
N CYS A 419 -14.49 3.12 2.37
CA CYS A 419 -14.40 4.43 2.99
C CYS A 419 -15.22 4.49 4.29
N THR A 420 -16.42 3.92 4.32
CA THR A 420 -17.29 3.88 5.51
C THR A 420 -16.64 3.09 6.65
N ASP A 421 -16.01 1.95 6.34
CA ASP A 421 -15.22 1.16 7.29
C ASP A 421 -14.04 1.97 7.83
N ILE A 422 -13.31 2.71 7.00
CA ILE A 422 -12.22 3.57 7.45
C ILE A 422 -12.71 4.65 8.42
N LEU A 423 -13.91 5.21 8.20
CA LEU A 423 -14.47 6.22 9.09
C LEU A 423 -14.96 5.64 10.43
N SER A 424 -15.47 4.40 10.40
CA SER A 424 -15.99 3.69 11.57
C SER A 424 -14.90 3.03 12.42
N HIS A 425 -13.87 2.50 11.76
CA HIS A 425 -12.72 1.88 12.40
C HIS A 425 -11.58 2.89 12.52
N ASN A 426 -10.58 2.63 13.35
CA ASN A 426 -9.37 3.47 13.50
C ASN A 426 -9.52 4.80 14.28
N LEU A 427 -10.70 5.10 14.85
CA LEU A 427 -10.90 6.31 15.67
C LEU A 427 -10.05 6.22 16.95
N ARG A 428 -9.07 7.11 17.08
CA ARG A 428 -8.14 7.18 18.22
C ARG A 428 -7.67 8.61 18.42
N LYS A 429 -7.20 8.93 19.63
CA LYS A 429 -6.69 10.29 19.96
C LYS A 429 -5.58 10.77 19.02
N ARG A 430 -4.69 9.86 18.58
CA ARG A 430 -3.71 10.12 17.51
C ARG A 430 -4.32 9.83 16.13
N LEU A 431 -5.32 10.61 15.74
CA LEU A 431 -6.05 10.39 14.50
C LEU A 431 -5.15 10.50 13.27
N ASP A 432 -5.31 9.61 12.31
CA ASP A 432 -4.65 9.71 11.01
C ASP A 432 -5.44 10.65 10.10
N VAL A 433 -5.19 11.95 10.23
CA VAL A 433 -5.94 13.00 9.51
C VAL A 433 -5.96 12.75 8.01
N HIS A 434 -4.85 12.27 7.44
CA HIS A 434 -4.72 12.06 6.01
C HIS A 434 -5.61 10.91 5.51
N LEU A 435 -5.57 9.76 6.21
CA LEU A 435 -6.39 8.60 5.85
C LEU A 435 -7.89 8.94 5.84
N TYR A 436 -8.37 9.65 6.87
CA TYR A 436 -9.78 10.04 6.98
C TYR A 436 -10.16 11.11 5.94
N SER A 437 -9.29 12.08 5.70
CA SER A 437 -9.53 13.12 4.69
C SER A 437 -9.62 12.54 3.28
N LEU A 438 -8.79 11.53 2.96
CA LEU A 438 -8.89 10.79 1.70
C LEU A 438 -10.20 10.01 1.60
N ALA A 439 -10.59 9.28 2.64
CA ALA A 439 -11.85 8.52 2.65
C ALA A 439 -13.07 9.44 2.41
N LEU A 440 -13.16 10.57 3.14
CA LEU A 440 -14.23 11.56 2.92
C LEU A 440 -14.16 12.19 1.53
N GLY A 441 -12.95 12.51 1.06
CA GLY A 441 -12.74 13.08 -0.27
C GLY A 441 -13.19 12.15 -1.40
N ILE A 442 -12.98 10.84 -1.26
CA ILE A 442 -13.44 9.82 -2.22
C ILE A 442 -14.96 9.72 -2.18
N ILE A 443 -15.57 9.68 -0.99
CA ILE A 443 -17.04 9.68 -0.85
C ILE A 443 -17.63 10.91 -1.53
N LEU A 444 -17.07 12.11 -1.30
CA LEU A 444 -17.52 13.36 -1.91
C LEU A 444 -17.46 13.30 -3.44
N ARG A 445 -16.38 12.78 -4.04
CA ARG A 445 -16.23 12.64 -5.50
C ARG A 445 -17.26 11.69 -6.10
N ILE A 446 -17.48 10.54 -5.45
CA ILE A 446 -18.49 9.58 -5.91
C ILE A 446 -19.88 10.20 -5.82
N ILE A 447 -20.24 10.78 -4.68
CA ILE A 447 -21.58 11.35 -4.46
C ILE A 447 -21.84 12.55 -5.39
N THR A 448 -20.85 13.42 -5.61
CA THR A 448 -20.97 14.53 -6.58
C THR A 448 -21.17 14.00 -8.01
N HIS A 449 -20.47 12.93 -8.41
CA HIS A 449 -20.69 12.30 -9.71
C HIS A 449 -22.10 11.67 -9.83
N LEU A 450 -22.59 11.00 -8.78
CA LEU A 450 -23.93 10.42 -8.76
C LEU A 450 -25.02 11.49 -8.88
N GLU A 451 -24.85 12.62 -8.19
CA GLU A 451 -25.76 13.76 -8.25
C GLU A 451 -25.80 14.39 -9.67
N GLN A 452 -24.62 14.59 -10.28
CA GLN A 452 -24.49 15.15 -11.63
C GLN A 452 -25.13 14.26 -12.69
N THR A 453 -24.99 12.93 -12.54
CA THR A 453 -25.54 11.94 -13.47
C THR A 453 -26.95 11.49 -13.13
N LYS A 454 -27.50 11.93 -11.98
CA LYS A 454 -28.77 11.44 -11.41
C LYS A 454 -28.83 9.92 -11.26
N THR A 455 -27.67 9.32 -11.01
CA THR A 455 -27.53 7.86 -10.82
C THR A 455 -27.88 7.50 -9.38
N ARG A 456 -28.88 6.64 -9.20
CA ARG A 456 -29.34 6.20 -7.88
C ARG A 456 -28.79 4.81 -7.53
N LEU A 457 -27.82 4.76 -6.61
CA LEU A 457 -27.22 3.52 -6.17
C LEU A 457 -28.04 2.86 -5.06
N GLN A 458 -28.29 1.55 -5.22
CA GLN A 458 -28.80 0.69 -4.17
C GLN A 458 -27.65 0.38 -3.19
N HIS A 459 -27.57 1.16 -2.11
CA HIS A 459 -26.53 1.11 -1.09
C HIS A 459 -27.14 1.26 0.30
N HIS A 460 -26.44 0.82 1.34
CA HIS A 460 -26.85 0.93 2.74
C HIS A 460 -26.48 2.32 3.34
N TRP A 461 -27.04 3.39 2.76
CA TRP A 461 -26.74 4.79 3.07
C TRP A 461 -26.75 5.16 4.57
N ALA A 462 -27.60 4.48 5.35
CA ALA A 462 -27.68 4.64 6.80
C ALA A 462 -26.32 4.51 7.52
N TYR A 463 -25.41 3.65 7.03
CA TYR A 463 -24.07 3.47 7.59
C TYR A 463 -23.13 4.62 7.26
N ILE A 464 -23.25 5.20 6.06
CA ILE A 464 -22.50 6.42 5.69
C ILE A 464 -22.91 7.56 6.63
N TRP A 465 -24.22 7.80 6.79
CA TRP A 465 -24.74 8.83 7.70
C TRP A 465 -24.27 8.64 9.13
N GLY A 466 -24.36 7.40 9.62
CA GLY A 466 -23.88 7.03 10.95
C GLY A 466 -22.39 7.30 11.12
N SER A 467 -21.58 6.97 10.12
CA SER A 467 -20.13 7.15 10.16
C SER A 467 -19.71 8.62 10.12
N LEU A 468 -20.35 9.45 9.28
CA LEU A 468 -20.08 10.89 9.22
C LEU A 468 -20.40 11.57 10.55
N LEU A 469 -21.56 11.27 11.14
CA LEU A 469 -21.98 11.86 12.40
C LEU A 469 -21.21 11.28 13.60
N SER A 470 -20.79 10.01 13.54
CA SER A 470 -19.89 9.42 14.54
C SER A 470 -18.53 10.09 14.53
N LEU A 471 -17.97 10.36 13.34
CA LEU A 471 -16.72 11.11 13.21
C LEU A 471 -16.87 12.55 13.73
N LEU A 472 -17.97 13.23 13.39
CA LEU A 472 -18.29 14.56 13.94
C LEU A 472 -18.32 14.54 15.47
N ARG A 473 -19.06 13.58 16.07
CA ARG A 473 -19.14 13.38 17.52
C ARG A 473 -17.77 13.13 18.14
N PHE A 474 -16.94 12.30 17.52
CA PHE A 474 -15.58 12.01 17.98
C PHE A 474 -14.71 13.28 17.98
N LEU A 475 -14.71 14.05 16.88
CA LEU A 475 -13.94 15.28 16.76
C LEU A 475 -14.39 16.33 17.78
N THR A 476 -15.68 16.41 18.11
CA THR A 476 -16.20 17.30 19.14
C THR A 476 -15.83 16.82 20.55
N GLN A 477 -16.01 15.53 20.85
CA GLN A 477 -15.79 14.98 22.19
C GLN A 477 -14.31 14.99 22.60
N TYR A 478 -13.41 14.79 21.64
CA TYR A 478 -11.97 14.76 21.87
C TYR A 478 -11.26 15.99 21.30
N ALA A 479 -11.96 17.14 21.19
CA ALA A 479 -11.42 18.35 20.57
C ALA A 479 -10.06 18.76 21.17
N ASP A 480 -9.92 18.72 22.50
CA ASP A 480 -8.67 19.08 23.18
C ASP A 480 -7.46 18.22 22.80
N ASP A 481 -7.69 16.94 22.48
CA ASP A 481 -6.63 16.00 22.08
C ASP A 481 -6.27 16.13 20.58
N VAL A 482 -7.24 16.53 19.75
CA VAL A 482 -7.15 16.38 18.29
C VAL A 482 -6.98 17.72 17.57
N LYS A 483 -7.48 18.84 18.12
CA LYS A 483 -7.52 20.16 17.44
C LYS A 483 -6.17 20.70 16.98
N TYR A 484 -5.09 20.28 17.62
CA TYR A 484 -3.72 20.69 17.30
C TYR A 484 -3.05 19.82 16.22
N LEU A 485 -3.73 18.78 15.72
CA LEU A 485 -3.21 17.97 14.63
C LEU A 485 -3.15 18.81 13.35
N ARG A 486 -2.04 18.66 12.63
CA ARG A 486 -1.78 19.35 11.37
C ARG A 486 -2.89 19.02 10.35
N ASP A 487 -3.33 20.05 9.62
CA ASP A 487 -4.31 19.98 8.53
C ASP A 487 -5.71 19.44 8.95
N LEU A 488 -5.97 19.25 10.24
CA LEU A 488 -7.26 18.74 10.73
C LEU A 488 -8.43 19.66 10.35
N ARG A 489 -8.31 20.96 10.63
CA ARG A 489 -9.38 21.92 10.35
C ARG A 489 -9.64 22.05 8.83
N GLU A 490 -8.57 22.23 8.07
CA GLU A 490 -8.62 22.55 6.65
C GLU A 490 -8.99 21.35 5.77
N ASP A 491 -8.39 20.18 6.02
CA ASP A 491 -8.66 18.99 5.21
C ASP A 491 -9.82 18.19 5.77
N LEU A 492 -9.77 17.81 7.05
CA LEU A 492 -10.71 16.84 7.61
C LEU A 492 -12.06 17.47 7.96
N CYS A 493 -12.06 18.49 8.83
CA CYS A 493 -13.29 19.14 9.30
C CYS A 493 -14.04 19.82 8.13
N SER A 494 -13.32 20.52 7.26
CA SER A 494 -13.88 21.16 6.07
C SER A 494 -14.52 20.12 5.13
N THR A 495 -13.82 19.04 4.80
CA THR A 495 -14.37 18.00 3.91
C THR A 495 -15.55 17.27 4.54
N LEU A 496 -15.48 16.94 5.83
CA LEU A 496 -16.58 16.28 6.56
C LEU A 496 -17.86 17.11 6.53
N THR A 497 -17.77 18.38 6.91
CA THR A 497 -18.93 19.28 6.99
C THR A 497 -19.45 19.63 5.61
N SER A 498 -18.58 19.86 4.64
CA SER A 498 -18.97 20.12 3.24
C SER A 498 -19.67 18.92 2.62
N LEU A 499 -19.16 17.70 2.83
CA LEU A 499 -19.80 16.46 2.39
C LEU A 499 -21.18 16.30 3.03
N THR A 500 -21.28 16.53 4.34
CA THR A 500 -22.55 16.42 5.07
C THR A 500 -23.58 17.45 4.56
N ALA A 501 -23.14 18.69 4.33
CA ALA A 501 -23.97 19.77 3.78
C ALA A 501 -24.37 19.50 2.32
N PHE A 502 -23.47 18.92 1.51
CA PHE A 502 -23.77 18.50 0.15
C PHE A 502 -24.85 17.41 0.11
N CYS A 503 -24.71 16.37 0.94
CA CYS A 503 -25.71 15.31 1.07
C CYS A 503 -27.07 15.85 1.55
N LEU A 504 -27.08 16.90 2.38
CA LEU A 504 -28.30 17.54 2.87
C LEU A 504 -29.02 18.35 1.79
N SER A 505 -28.25 19.07 0.98
CA SER A 505 -28.79 19.96 -0.05
C SER A 505 -29.18 19.25 -1.34
N ARG A 506 -28.50 18.15 -1.69
CA ARG A 506 -28.65 17.44 -2.98
C ARG A 506 -28.96 15.94 -2.86
N GLY A 507 -29.33 15.47 -1.66
CA GLY A 507 -29.60 14.06 -1.38
C GLY A 507 -30.68 13.44 -2.27
N ASP A 508 -31.70 14.21 -2.63
CA ASP A 508 -32.79 13.84 -3.54
C ASP A 508 -32.31 13.41 -4.94
N GLY A 509 -31.17 13.95 -5.38
CA GLY A 509 -30.59 13.72 -6.70
C GLY A 509 -29.95 12.33 -6.87
N PHE A 510 -29.44 11.72 -5.80
CA PHE A 510 -28.68 10.47 -5.88
C PHE A 510 -29.17 9.35 -4.95
N LEU A 511 -30.02 9.65 -3.97
CA LEU A 511 -30.57 8.63 -3.09
C LEU A 511 -31.62 7.76 -3.79
N PRO A 512 -31.67 6.46 -3.48
CA PRO A 512 -32.59 5.52 -4.13
C PRO A 512 -34.05 5.78 -3.77
N ASP A 513 -34.32 6.21 -2.54
CA ASP A 513 -35.66 6.37 -1.98
C ASP A 513 -35.74 7.51 -0.95
N PRO A 514 -36.93 8.07 -0.71
CA PRO A 514 -37.12 9.13 0.29
C PRO A 514 -36.84 8.69 1.73
N ALA A 515 -37.00 7.41 2.09
CA ALA A 515 -36.76 6.96 3.47
C ALA A 515 -35.27 7.01 3.83
N SER A 516 -34.39 6.74 2.86
CA SER A 516 -32.93 6.95 2.99
C SER A 516 -32.57 8.42 3.26
N PHE A 517 -33.38 9.36 2.77
CA PHE A 517 -33.21 10.80 3.02
C PHE A 517 -33.82 11.20 4.37
N ASP A 518 -35.02 10.71 4.69
CA ASP A 518 -35.67 10.90 6.00
C ASP A 518 -34.74 10.43 7.15
N ASP A 519 -34.06 9.28 7.00
CA ASP A 519 -33.08 8.75 7.97
C ASP A 519 -31.89 9.71 8.18
N PHE A 520 -31.44 10.38 7.12
CA PHE A 520 -30.35 11.36 7.23
C PHE A 520 -30.78 12.59 8.03
N PHE A 521 -31.95 13.17 7.73
CA PHE A 521 -32.51 14.28 8.52
C PHE A 521 -32.71 13.89 9.97
N TYR A 522 -33.27 12.71 10.22
CA TYR A 522 -33.47 12.19 11.57
C TYR A 522 -32.15 12.18 12.36
N LYS A 523 -31.10 11.59 11.81
CA LYS A 523 -29.79 11.51 12.47
C LYS A 523 -29.12 12.89 12.63
N LEU A 524 -29.32 13.80 11.67
CA LEU A 524 -28.81 15.17 11.76
C LEU A 524 -29.49 15.95 12.90
N ILE A 525 -30.81 15.83 13.01
CA ILE A 525 -31.60 16.43 14.10
C ILE A 525 -31.11 15.86 15.44
N GLU A 526 -30.92 14.55 15.57
CA GLU A 526 -30.35 13.97 16.80
C GLU A 526 -28.94 14.49 17.13
N ALA A 527 -28.19 15.01 16.15
CA ALA A 527 -26.85 15.53 16.32
C ALA A 527 -26.79 17.06 16.58
N ASN A 528 -27.92 17.73 16.84
CA ASN A 528 -27.97 19.19 17.00
C ASN A 528 -26.99 19.75 18.06
N ASP A 529 -26.97 19.16 19.26
CA ASP A 529 -26.09 19.61 20.34
C ASP A 529 -24.61 19.40 19.99
N VAL A 530 -24.31 18.37 19.20
CA VAL A 530 -22.96 18.06 18.73
C VAL A 530 -22.52 19.11 17.70
N LEU A 531 -23.40 19.52 16.78
CA LEU A 531 -23.13 20.56 15.79
C LEU A 531 -22.82 21.90 16.45
N HIS A 532 -23.58 22.30 17.48
CA HIS A 532 -23.31 23.54 18.21
C HIS A 532 -21.95 23.53 18.89
N LYS A 533 -21.59 22.42 19.56
CA LYS A 533 -20.28 22.25 20.18
C LYS A 533 -19.16 22.20 19.15
N PHE A 534 -19.36 21.50 18.03
CA PHE A 534 -18.41 21.45 16.92
C PHE A 534 -18.12 22.85 16.37
N ASN A 535 -19.16 23.68 16.20
CA ASN A 535 -19.01 25.07 15.78
C ASN A 535 -18.16 25.86 16.77
N GLN A 536 -18.40 25.72 18.08
CA GLN A 536 -17.62 26.41 19.12
C GLN A 536 -16.14 26.02 19.13
N GLU A 537 -15.82 24.75 18.89
CA GLU A 537 -14.44 24.25 18.95
C GLU A 537 -13.63 24.54 17.68
N TYR A 538 -14.26 24.57 16.50
CA TYR A 538 -13.55 24.59 15.21
C TYR A 538 -13.82 25.81 14.33
N CYS A 539 -14.85 26.61 14.63
CA CYS A 539 -15.17 27.83 13.89
C CYS A 539 -14.82 29.06 14.75
N GLU A 540 -13.80 29.80 14.32
CA GLU A 540 -13.37 31.02 15.00
C GLU A 540 -14.30 32.20 14.66
N GLU A 541 -14.70 32.96 15.68
CA GLU A 541 -15.51 34.17 15.52
C GLU A 541 -14.64 35.34 15.03
N GLY A 542 -14.99 35.95 13.90
CA GLY A 542 -14.39 37.22 13.42
C GLY A 542 -13.52 37.16 12.16
N VAL A 543 -13.23 35.97 11.63
CA VAL A 543 -12.58 35.78 10.31
C VAL A 543 -13.65 35.74 9.22
N ARG A 544 -13.30 36.08 7.96
CA ARG A 544 -14.22 35.91 6.81
C ARG A 544 -14.76 34.47 6.80
N PRO A 545 -16.05 34.25 6.42
CA PRO A 545 -16.64 32.92 6.48
C PRO A 545 -15.95 31.97 5.49
N ASP A 546 -15.07 31.12 6.03
CA ASP A 546 -14.41 30.05 5.30
C ASP A 546 -15.42 28.96 4.87
N LYS A 547 -14.99 28.04 3.98
CA LYS A 547 -15.81 26.91 3.53
C LYS A 547 -16.37 26.07 4.70
N LEU A 548 -15.56 25.87 5.74
CA LEU A 548 -15.96 25.17 6.97
C LEU A 548 -17.12 25.90 7.67
N THR A 549 -16.98 27.20 7.95
CA THR A 549 -17.98 27.99 8.66
C THR A 549 -19.30 28.07 7.89
N ARG A 550 -19.25 28.18 6.55
CA ARG A 550 -20.45 28.12 5.71
C ARG A 550 -21.14 26.77 5.78
N SER A 551 -20.38 25.68 5.65
CA SER A 551 -20.93 24.32 5.71
C SER A 551 -21.55 24.01 7.09
N VAL A 552 -20.88 24.39 8.18
CA VAL A 552 -21.41 24.24 9.54
C VAL A 552 -22.64 25.11 9.76
N GLY A 553 -22.63 26.35 9.24
CA GLY A 553 -23.78 27.27 9.29
C GLY A 553 -25.02 26.67 8.62
N ALA A 554 -24.87 26.10 7.42
CA ALA A 554 -25.97 25.43 6.72
C ALA A 554 -26.52 24.24 7.51
N LEU A 555 -25.66 23.39 8.08
CA LEU A 555 -26.08 22.26 8.93
C LEU A 555 -26.83 22.72 10.18
N LEU A 556 -26.35 23.78 10.85
CA LEU A 556 -26.98 24.37 12.03
C LEU A 556 -28.32 25.01 11.70
N SER A 557 -28.43 25.69 10.56
CA SER A 557 -29.67 26.32 10.08
C SER A 557 -30.78 25.28 9.92
N VAL A 558 -30.48 24.18 9.23
CA VAL A 558 -31.44 23.09 9.03
C VAL A 558 -31.78 22.40 10.35
N SER A 559 -30.77 22.07 11.16
CA SER A 559 -31.00 21.40 12.45
C SER A 559 -31.84 22.25 13.42
N SER A 560 -31.60 23.57 13.46
CA SER A 560 -32.35 24.51 14.30
C SER A 560 -33.80 24.66 13.83
N HIS A 561 -34.03 24.78 12.52
CA HIS A 561 -35.38 24.85 11.93
C HIS A 561 -36.24 23.66 12.36
N TYR A 562 -35.70 22.44 12.26
CA TYR A 562 -36.43 21.25 12.70
C TYR A 562 -36.65 21.21 14.21
N HIS A 563 -35.68 21.65 15.03
CA HIS A 563 -35.89 21.76 16.48
C HIS A 563 -37.00 22.75 16.83
N ASP A 564 -37.10 23.87 16.11
CA ASP A 564 -38.13 24.86 16.36
C ASP A 564 -39.52 24.40 15.89
N LEU A 565 -39.59 23.68 14.76
CA LEU A 565 -40.81 22.97 14.33
C LEU A 565 -41.25 21.93 15.36
N LEU A 566 -40.32 21.12 15.88
CA LEU A 566 -40.60 20.11 16.91
C LEU A 566 -41.10 20.75 18.22
N LYS A 567 -40.54 21.89 18.62
CA LYS A 567 -41.02 22.67 19.79
C LYS A 567 -42.41 23.25 19.53
N ALA A 568 -42.68 23.75 18.33
CA ALA A 568 -43.96 24.35 17.97
C ALA A 568 -45.11 23.34 17.97
N GLN A 569 -44.88 22.10 17.54
CA GLN A 569 -45.92 21.06 17.47
C GLN A 569 -46.13 20.26 18.75
N HIS A 570 -45.08 20.04 19.55
CA HIS A 570 -45.13 19.10 20.67
C HIS A 570 -44.77 19.69 22.05
N GLY A 571 -44.49 21.00 22.13
CA GLY A 571 -44.10 21.68 23.37
C GLY A 571 -42.72 21.25 23.88
N LYS A 572 -42.33 21.73 25.08
CA LYS A 572 -41.03 21.43 25.74
C LYS A 572 -40.91 19.98 26.25
N LYS A 573 -41.29 18.97 25.47
CA LYS A 573 -41.01 17.56 25.83
C LYS A 573 -39.65 17.14 25.27
N THR A 574 -38.76 16.74 26.18
CA THR A 574 -37.34 16.38 25.93
C THR A 574 -37.16 15.09 25.13
N HIS A 575 -38.18 14.23 25.05
CA HIS A 575 -38.14 12.99 24.29
C HIS A 575 -39.41 12.86 23.45
N GLN A 576 -39.24 12.87 22.12
CA GLN A 576 -40.32 12.68 21.16
C GLN A 576 -40.22 11.27 20.57
N SER A 577 -41.37 10.63 20.31
CA SER A 577 -41.39 9.31 19.70
C SER A 577 -40.81 9.37 18.27
N PRO A 578 -40.04 8.36 17.81
CA PRO A 578 -39.46 8.33 16.46
C PRO A 578 -40.47 8.59 15.33
N ALA A 579 -41.70 8.10 15.47
CA ALA A 579 -42.79 8.33 14.52
C ALA A 579 -43.24 9.80 14.44
N ALA A 580 -43.15 10.55 15.53
CA ALA A 580 -43.48 11.97 15.56
C ALA A 580 -42.42 12.79 14.81
N ILE A 581 -41.13 12.47 15.02
CA ILE A 581 -40.02 13.12 14.33
C ILE A 581 -40.11 12.88 12.82
N GLN A 582 -40.41 11.65 12.39
CA GLN A 582 -40.61 11.35 10.96
C GLN A 582 -41.75 12.15 10.32
N LYS A 583 -42.85 12.37 11.07
CA LYS A 583 -43.97 13.19 10.58
C LYS A 583 -43.55 14.65 10.40
N VAL A 584 -42.82 15.20 11.38
CA VAL A 584 -42.29 16.57 11.33
C VAL A 584 -41.24 16.74 10.25
N ILE A 585 -40.41 15.73 9.98
CA ILE A 585 -39.44 15.76 8.87
C ILE A 585 -40.15 15.99 7.54
N LYS A 586 -41.23 15.23 7.29
CA LYS A 586 -42.02 15.32 6.07
C LYS A 586 -42.73 16.67 5.91
N GLU A 587 -43.31 17.19 6.99
CA GLU A 587 -43.95 18.52 6.99
C GLU A 587 -42.92 19.65 6.87
N GLY A 588 -41.71 19.44 7.40
CA GLY A 588 -40.63 20.42 7.34
C GLY A 588 -40.06 20.61 5.94
N TYR A 589 -40.17 19.64 5.03
CA TYR A 589 -39.71 19.78 3.65
C TYR A 589 -40.35 20.96 2.90
N GLU A 590 -41.60 21.31 3.22
CA GLU A 590 -42.31 22.42 2.59
C GLU A 590 -41.88 23.80 3.12
N THR A 591 -41.29 23.83 4.32
CA THR A 591 -40.91 25.08 5.01
C THR A 591 -39.40 25.32 5.04
N LEU A 592 -38.62 24.30 4.65
CA LEU A 592 -37.16 24.35 4.68
C LEU A 592 -36.61 25.07 3.46
N ASN A 593 -35.96 26.22 3.69
CA ASN A 593 -35.15 26.87 2.66
C ASN A 593 -33.71 26.36 2.77
N LEU A 594 -33.36 25.34 1.97
CA LEU A 594 -32.00 24.83 1.92
C LEU A 594 -31.09 25.86 1.26
N GLU A 595 -30.02 26.26 1.95
CA GLU A 595 -28.93 27.01 1.32
C GLU A 595 -28.32 26.14 0.22
N ALA A 596 -28.68 26.42 -1.03
CA ALA A 596 -28.11 25.75 -2.21
C ALA A 596 -26.75 26.36 -2.55
N ASP A 597 -25.80 26.35 -1.61
CA ASP A 597 -24.43 26.78 -1.90
C ASP A 597 -23.78 25.75 -2.85
N GLU A 598 -23.56 26.15 -4.10
CA GLU A 598 -22.87 25.33 -5.11
C GLU A 598 -21.45 24.94 -4.66
N GLY A 599 -20.90 25.62 -3.65
CA GLY A 599 -19.58 25.38 -3.09
C GLY A 599 -19.41 24.10 -2.26
N PHE A 600 -20.48 23.47 -1.76
CA PHE A 600 -20.36 22.27 -0.91
C PHE A 600 -19.79 21.07 -1.66
N GLY A 601 -20.18 20.90 -2.92
CA GLY A 601 -19.72 19.82 -3.80
C GLY A 601 -18.37 20.07 -4.47
N GLN A 602 -17.76 21.24 -4.28
CA GLN A 602 -16.49 21.57 -4.94
C GLN A 602 -15.32 20.84 -4.29
N TRP A 603 -14.50 20.21 -5.13
CA TRP A 603 -13.27 19.53 -4.73
C TRP A 603 -12.15 19.83 -5.73
N GLU A 604 -10.91 19.77 -5.23
CA GLU A 604 -9.73 19.98 -6.06
C GLU A 604 -9.17 18.64 -6.56
N ALA A 605 -8.80 18.60 -7.84
CA ALA A 605 -8.15 17.45 -8.44
C ALA A 605 -6.81 17.14 -7.75
N TRP A 606 -6.50 15.85 -7.63
CA TRP A 606 -5.25 15.36 -7.08
C TRP A 606 -4.06 15.89 -7.86
N ARG A 607 -3.07 16.41 -7.12
CA ARG A 607 -1.80 16.87 -7.67
C ARG A 607 -0.68 16.45 -6.75
N GLU A 608 0.26 15.67 -7.26
CA GLU A 608 1.37 15.18 -6.45
C GLU A 608 2.27 16.31 -5.92
N SER A 609 2.33 17.45 -6.62
CA SER A 609 3.12 18.60 -6.22
C SER A 609 2.71 19.19 -4.88
N THR A 610 1.42 19.15 -4.53
CA THR A 610 0.91 19.71 -3.26
C THR A 610 1.26 18.82 -2.06
N ARG A 611 1.48 17.52 -2.28
CA ARG A 611 1.76 16.51 -1.24
C ARG A 611 3.14 15.86 -1.36
N LYS A 612 4.10 16.57 -1.98
CA LYS A 612 5.49 16.10 -2.19
C LYS A 612 6.15 15.52 -0.95
N ALA A 613 6.02 16.18 0.21
CA ALA A 613 6.66 15.75 1.45
C ALA A 613 6.09 14.43 1.99
N GLU A 614 4.78 14.22 1.84
CA GLU A 614 4.09 13.00 2.26
C GLU A 614 4.42 11.84 1.32
N LEU A 615 4.35 12.07 0.00
CA LEU A 615 4.72 11.07 -1.01
C LEU A 615 6.17 10.60 -0.85
N LYS A 616 7.11 11.51 -0.58
CA LYS A 616 8.51 11.14 -0.27
C LYS A 616 8.63 10.23 0.94
N LYS A 617 7.84 10.46 1.99
CA LYS A 617 7.84 9.59 3.18
C LYS A 617 7.30 8.20 2.85
N MET A 618 6.21 8.13 2.10
CA MET A 618 5.60 6.86 1.68
C MET A 618 6.55 6.06 0.78
N ILE A 619 7.21 6.72 -0.19
CA ILE A 619 8.21 6.09 -1.05
C ILE A 619 9.35 5.48 -0.23
N ARG A 620 9.85 6.16 0.81
CA ARG A 620 10.92 5.61 1.68
C ARG A 620 10.52 4.31 2.37
N VAL A 621 9.29 4.23 2.91
CA VAL A 621 8.76 3.01 3.53
C VAL A 621 8.73 1.86 2.52
N VAL A 622 8.29 2.13 1.30
CA VAL A 622 8.20 1.12 0.24
C VAL A 622 9.59 0.68 -0.24
N VAL A 623 10.53 1.62 -0.34
CA VAL A 623 11.93 1.34 -0.69
C VAL A 623 12.58 0.42 0.35
N GLU A 624 12.35 0.67 1.64
CA GLU A 624 12.83 -0.22 2.71
C GLU A 624 12.25 -1.63 2.60
N ASP A 625 10.93 -1.76 2.38
CA ASP A 625 10.30 -3.07 2.19
C ASP A 625 10.79 -3.79 0.92
N SER A 626 11.08 -3.04 -0.15
CA SER A 626 11.59 -3.58 -1.41
C SER A 626 13.01 -4.14 -1.27
N ARG A 627 13.83 -3.55 -0.39
CA ARG A 627 15.16 -4.08 -0.03
C ARG A 627 15.06 -5.41 0.72
N LEU A 628 14.05 -5.55 1.57
CA LEU A 628 13.78 -6.82 2.25
C LEU A 628 13.18 -7.85 1.28
N LEU A 629 12.41 -7.41 0.28
CA LEU A 629 11.88 -8.27 -0.78
C LEU A 629 12.97 -8.86 -1.67
N SER A 630 14.08 -8.16 -1.90
CA SER A 630 15.19 -8.66 -2.72
C SER A 630 16.02 -9.75 -2.02
N LEU A 631 15.95 -9.84 -0.69
CA LEU A 631 16.66 -10.84 0.11
C LEU A 631 15.90 -12.17 0.24
N ARG A 632 14.58 -12.14 0.09
CA ARG A 632 13.70 -13.32 0.11
C ARG A 632 13.62 -13.96 -1.26
#